data_AF-A0A5R8P4Q0-F1
#
_entry.id   AF-A0A5R8P4Q0-F1
#
_cell.length_a   1.000
_cell.length_b   1.000
_cell.length_c   1.000
_cell.angle_alpha   90.00
_cell.angle_beta   90.00
_cell.angle_gamma   90.00
#
_symmetry.space_group_name_H-M   'P 1'
#
loop_
_entity.id
_entity.type
_entity.pdbx_description
1 polymer ?
#
loop_
_entity_poly.entity_id
_entity_poly.type
_entity_poly.pdbx_seq_one_letter_code
_entity_poly.pdbx_strand_id
1 'polypeptide(L)'
;MTWNELATSKYALLTTYKKDGTPVGTPVWVAPDGDRILVWTNRKSWKVRRLRRNPQVTVQPCDNRGRTDGGEVHAATAALLDADGTEHVRDVLARKYGLLGALAIRGHKLMRGADASVGIAISERAD
;
A
#
# COMPACT_ATOMS: atom_id res chain seq x y z
N MET A 1 16.62 -3.82 6.13
CA MET A 1 15.44 -4.63 6.49
C MET A 1 15.04 -5.30 5.19
N THR A 2 15.03 -6.62 5.15
CA THR A 2 14.69 -7.37 3.93
C THR A 2 13.26 -7.06 3.47
N TRP A 3 12.97 -7.32 2.19
CA TRP A 3 11.63 -7.18 1.64
C TRP A 3 10.56 -7.92 2.45
N ASN A 4 10.86 -9.15 2.87
CA ASN A 4 9.93 -9.99 3.65
C ASN A 4 9.69 -9.42 5.06
N GLU A 5 10.72 -8.89 5.71
CA GLU A 5 10.56 -8.18 6.99
C GLU A 5 9.71 -6.91 6.83
N LEU A 6 9.88 -6.18 5.72
CA LEU A 6 9.04 -5.01 5.41
C LEU A 6 7.58 -5.42 5.16
N ALA A 7 7.34 -6.51 4.44
CA ALA A 7 5.99 -7.01 4.16
C ALA A 7 5.21 -7.39 5.43
N THR A 8 5.92 -7.85 6.46
CA THR A 8 5.33 -8.19 7.77
C THR A 8 5.17 -6.99 8.70
N SER A 9 5.85 -5.86 8.44
CA SER A 9 5.73 -4.63 9.24
C SER A 9 4.31 -4.06 9.27
N LYS A 10 4.00 -3.24 10.28
CA LYS A 10 2.66 -2.65 10.39
C LYS A 10 2.45 -1.50 9.41
N TYR A 11 3.47 -0.67 9.21
CA TYR A 11 3.43 0.48 8.32
C TYR A 11 4.67 0.49 7.43
N ALA A 12 4.48 0.94 6.19
CA ALA A 12 5.56 1.34 5.30
C ALA A 12 5.23 2.72 4.71
N LEU A 13 6.27 3.51 4.45
CA LEU A 13 6.16 4.76 3.71
C LEU A 13 6.16 4.42 2.22
N LEU A 14 4.99 4.47 1.58
CA LEU A 14 4.87 4.31 0.14
C LEU A 14 5.11 5.66 -0.54
N THR A 15 6.21 5.76 -1.29
CA THR A 15 6.55 6.96 -2.05
C THR A 15 6.09 6.81 -3.50
N THR A 16 5.28 7.76 -3.94
CA THR A 16 4.80 7.87 -5.33
C THR A 16 5.25 9.19 -5.94
N TYR A 17 5.35 9.27 -7.25
CA TYR A 17 5.92 10.45 -7.92
C TYR A 17 4.85 11.29 -8.62
N LYS A 18 4.95 12.62 -8.47
CA LYS A 18 4.15 13.57 -9.25
C LYS A 18 4.60 13.53 -10.72
N LYS A 19 3.86 14.24 -11.59
CA LYS A 19 4.17 14.36 -13.03
C LYS A 19 5.58 14.93 -13.27
N ASP A 20 6.03 15.83 -12.41
CA ASP A 20 7.35 16.48 -12.45
C ASP A 20 8.46 15.67 -11.75
N GLY A 21 8.16 14.45 -11.29
CA GLY A 21 9.12 13.61 -10.57
C GLY A 21 9.20 13.87 -9.06
N THR A 22 8.51 14.87 -8.51
CA THR A 22 8.53 15.14 -7.06
C THR A 22 8.04 13.92 -6.27
N PRO A 23 8.82 13.40 -5.31
CA PRO A 23 8.39 12.29 -4.47
C PRO A 23 7.32 12.73 -3.46
N VAL A 24 6.35 11.86 -3.21
CA VAL A 24 5.31 12.05 -2.19
C VAL A 24 5.15 10.75 -1.41
N GLY A 25 5.66 10.76 -0.19
CA GLY A 25 5.50 9.67 0.78
C GLY A 25 4.11 9.65 1.40
N THR A 26 3.57 8.47 1.65
CA THR A 26 2.35 8.31 2.45
C THR A 26 2.45 7.03 3.27
N PRO A 27 2.28 7.08 4.61
CA PRO A 27 2.25 5.88 5.43
C PRO A 27 1.05 5.02 5.02
N VAL A 28 1.29 3.73 4.84
CA VAL A 28 0.26 2.74 4.50
C VAL A 28 0.41 1.51 5.37
N TRP A 29 -0.71 0.84 5.65
CA TRP A 29 -0.66 -0.54 6.11
C TRP A 29 -0.23 -1.45 4.98
N VAL A 30 0.55 -2.46 5.34
CA VAL A 30 1.11 -3.44 4.41
C VAL A 30 0.75 -4.83 4.88
N ALA A 31 0.61 -5.77 3.96
CA ALA A 31 0.52 -7.18 4.29
C ALA A 31 1.29 -8.03 3.26
N PRO A 32 1.88 -9.16 3.68
CA PRO A 32 2.58 -10.04 2.77
C PRO A 32 1.61 -10.83 1.89
N ASP A 33 2.00 -11.07 0.64
CA ASP A 33 1.31 -11.94 -0.32
C ASP A 33 2.33 -12.56 -1.30
N GLY A 34 2.87 -13.72 -0.93
CA GLY A 34 3.99 -14.32 -1.64
C GLY A 34 5.21 -13.40 -1.63
N ASP A 35 5.69 -13.05 -2.81
CA ASP A 35 6.78 -12.10 -3.07
C ASP A 35 6.31 -10.63 -3.12
N ARG A 36 5.02 -10.37 -2.87
CA ARG A 36 4.42 -9.03 -2.98
C ARG A 36 4.04 -8.46 -1.62
N ILE A 37 3.94 -7.13 -1.60
CA ILE A 37 3.32 -6.37 -0.53
C ILE A 37 1.96 -5.86 -1.00
N LEU A 38 0.92 -6.14 -0.22
CA LEU A 38 -0.44 -5.66 -0.47
C LEU A 38 -0.75 -4.42 0.35
N VAL A 39 -1.38 -3.45 -0.32
CA VAL A 39 -1.85 -2.20 0.27
C VAL A 39 -3.29 -1.95 -0.17
N TRP A 40 -4.11 -1.42 0.74
CA TRP A 40 -5.47 -1.00 0.45
C TRP A 40 -5.62 0.52 0.59
N THR A 41 -6.27 1.16 -0.37
CA THR A 41 -6.50 2.62 -0.35
C THR A 41 -7.80 3.03 -1.04
N ASN A 42 -8.19 4.29 -0.87
CA ASN A 42 -9.28 4.89 -1.62
C ASN A 42 -8.92 5.05 -3.11
N ARG A 43 -9.81 4.61 -4.00
CA ARG A 43 -9.64 4.63 -5.47
C ARG A 43 -9.46 6.05 -6.03
N LYS A 44 -10.02 7.07 -5.38
CA LYS A 44 -9.92 8.49 -5.79
C LYS A 44 -8.71 9.22 -5.17
N SER A 45 -7.85 8.52 -4.45
CA SER A 45 -6.68 9.14 -3.81
C SER A 45 -5.63 9.60 -4.84
N TRP A 46 -4.90 10.67 -4.49
CA TRP A 46 -3.84 11.22 -5.33
C TRP A 46 -2.75 10.22 -5.69
N LYS A 47 -2.41 9.30 -4.78
CA LYS A 47 -1.45 8.22 -5.04
C LYS A 47 -1.94 7.27 -6.15
N VAL A 48 -3.22 6.90 -6.17
CA VAL A 48 -3.79 6.06 -7.25
C VAL A 48 -3.68 6.77 -8.60
N ARG A 49 -3.97 8.08 -8.62
CA ARG A 49 -3.81 8.88 -9.85
C ARG A 49 -2.36 8.95 -10.35
N ARG A 50 -1.39 9.00 -9.42
CA ARG A 50 0.04 8.94 -9.75
C ARG A 50 0.43 7.55 -10.26
N LEU A 51 -0.02 6.48 -9.60
CA LEU A 51 0.29 5.10 -9.97
C LEU A 51 -0.22 4.72 -11.37
N ARG A 52 -1.39 5.22 -11.77
CA ARG A 52 -1.88 5.04 -13.15
C ARG A 52 -0.95 5.62 -14.22
N ARG A 53 -0.17 6.63 -13.86
CA ARG A 53 0.76 7.32 -14.76
C ARG A 53 2.19 6.75 -14.63
N ASN A 54 2.62 6.48 -13.41
CA ASN A 54 3.95 5.98 -13.10
C ASN A 54 3.83 4.90 -12.00
N PRO A 55 4.03 3.62 -12.34
CA PRO A 55 3.95 2.53 -11.38
C PRO A 55 5.20 2.40 -10.52
N GLN A 56 6.29 3.13 -10.82
CA GLN A 56 7.50 3.10 -10.01
C GLN A 56 7.25 3.76 -8.65
N VAL A 57 7.69 3.08 -7.60
CA VAL A 57 7.57 3.51 -6.21
C VAL A 57 8.83 3.16 -5.44
N THR A 58 8.99 3.78 -4.29
CA THR A 58 9.85 3.22 -3.24
C THR A 58 9.04 2.92 -2.00
N VAL A 59 9.51 1.94 -1.23
CA VAL A 59 8.92 1.56 0.05
C VAL A 59 10.00 1.40 1.11
N GLN A 60 9.73 1.87 2.31
CA GLN A 60 10.65 1.79 3.44
C GLN A 60 9.86 1.73 4.77
N PRO A 61 10.44 1.20 5.86
CA PRO A 61 9.77 1.16 7.15
C PRO A 61 9.45 2.58 7.67
N CYS A 62 8.30 2.72 8.33
CA CYS A 62 7.92 3.97 9.00
C CYS A 62 6.96 3.74 10.17
N ASP A 63 6.69 4.79 10.95
CA ASP A 63 5.60 4.83 11.91
C ASP A 63 4.24 5.23 11.27
N ASN A 64 3.19 5.34 12.08
CA ASN A 64 1.86 5.74 11.61
C ASN A 64 1.77 7.20 11.12
N ARG A 65 2.78 8.04 11.42
CA ARG A 65 2.91 9.42 10.96
C ARG A 65 3.80 9.53 9.72
N GLY A 66 4.36 8.42 9.23
CA GLY A 66 5.27 8.40 8.09
C GLY A 66 6.69 8.80 8.45
N ARG A 67 7.06 8.82 9.74
CA ARG A 67 8.45 9.05 10.15
C ARG A 67 9.25 7.77 9.93
N THR A 68 10.35 7.92 9.22
CA THR A 68 11.26 6.84 8.88
C THR A 68 12.38 6.80 9.91
N ASP A 69 12.87 5.61 10.23
CA ASP A 69 14.06 5.40 11.07
C ASP A 69 15.38 5.48 10.27
N GLY A 70 15.31 5.82 8.98
CA GLY A 70 16.45 5.77 8.07
C GLY A 70 16.76 4.36 7.55
N GLY A 71 15.86 3.40 7.78
CA GLY A 71 15.95 2.07 7.22
C GLY A 71 15.97 2.05 5.69
N GLU A 72 16.34 0.88 5.18
CA GLU A 72 16.53 0.59 3.76
C GLU A 72 15.32 0.99 2.90
N VAL A 73 15.62 1.59 1.74
CA VAL A 73 14.64 2.05 0.76
C VAL A 73 14.65 1.07 -0.40
N HIS A 74 13.52 0.39 -0.60
CA HIS A 74 13.37 -0.61 -1.65
C HIS A 74 12.74 0.00 -2.89
N ALA A 75 13.40 -0.17 -4.04
CA ALA A 75 12.83 0.17 -5.33
C ALA A 75 11.78 -0.88 -5.73
N ALA A 76 10.61 -0.43 -6.17
CA ALA A 76 9.49 -1.32 -6.41
C ALA A 76 8.59 -0.87 -7.56
N THR A 77 7.74 -1.77 -8.02
CA THR A 77 6.68 -1.50 -8.99
C THR A 77 5.32 -1.78 -8.34
N ALA A 78 4.39 -0.84 -8.45
CA ALA A 78 3.05 -0.95 -7.91
C ALA A 78 2.02 -1.13 -9.03
N ALA A 79 1.15 -2.12 -8.87
CA ALA A 79 0.02 -2.42 -9.75
C ALA A 79 -1.30 -2.18 -9.02
N LEU A 80 -2.23 -1.45 -9.66
CA LEU A 80 -3.60 -1.35 -9.19
C LEU A 80 -4.34 -2.63 -9.56
N LEU A 81 -5.00 -3.23 -8.58
CA LEU A 81 -5.76 -4.46 -8.79
C LEU A 81 -7.20 -4.17 -9.25
N ASP A 82 -7.79 -5.17 -9.89
CA ASP A 82 -9.22 -5.21 -10.25
C ASP A 82 -10.11 -5.46 -9.03
N ALA A 83 -11.38 -5.81 -9.25
CA ALA A 83 -12.33 -6.05 -8.17
C ALA A 83 -11.91 -7.26 -7.31
N ASP A 84 -11.64 -8.40 -7.94
CA ASP A 84 -11.29 -9.65 -7.27
C ASP A 84 -9.96 -9.52 -6.51
N GLY A 85 -8.93 -8.93 -7.12
CA GLY A 85 -7.68 -8.64 -6.44
C GLY A 85 -7.85 -7.63 -5.29
N THR A 86 -8.78 -6.68 -5.41
CA THR A 86 -9.11 -5.77 -4.30
C THR A 86 -9.80 -6.51 -3.14
N GLU A 87 -10.65 -7.50 -3.42
CA GLU A 87 -11.25 -8.34 -2.39
C GLU A 87 -10.21 -9.19 -1.69
N HIS A 88 -9.30 -9.82 -2.44
CA HIS A 88 -8.18 -10.56 -1.87
C HIS A 88 -7.34 -9.71 -0.91
N VAL A 89 -6.99 -8.48 -1.31
CA VAL A 89 -6.26 -7.53 -0.44
C VAL A 89 -7.01 -7.27 0.87
N ARG A 90 -8.33 -7.11 0.82
CA ARG A 90 -9.15 -6.88 2.03
C ARG A 90 -9.10 -8.09 2.95
N ASP A 91 -9.18 -9.30 2.41
CA ASP A 91 -9.13 -10.54 3.19
C ASP A 91 -7.77 -10.71 3.87
N VAL A 92 -6.68 -10.49 3.15
CA VAL A 92 -5.32 -10.58 3.69
C VAL A 92 -5.10 -9.54 4.80
N LEU A 93 -5.51 -8.29 4.58
CA LEU A 93 -5.41 -7.23 5.59
C LEU A 93 -6.31 -7.49 6.81
N ALA A 94 -7.53 -8.01 6.60
CA ALA A 94 -8.44 -8.35 7.69
C ALA A 94 -7.85 -9.48 8.55
N ARG A 95 -7.21 -10.48 7.94
CA ARG A 95 -6.48 -11.54 8.67
C ARG A 95 -5.30 -10.97 9.46
N LYS A 96 -4.51 -10.07 8.88
CA LYS A 96 -3.33 -9.48 9.54
C LYS A 96 -3.69 -8.55 10.70
N TYR A 97 -4.76 -7.75 10.57
CA TYR A 97 -5.09 -6.68 11.53
C TYR A 97 -6.33 -6.95 12.38
N GLY A 98 -6.98 -8.11 12.21
CA GLY A 98 -8.13 -8.53 13.00
C GLY A 98 -9.26 -7.49 13.01
N LEU A 99 -9.86 -7.27 14.18
CA LEU A 99 -11.01 -6.37 14.36
C LEU A 99 -10.71 -4.93 13.93
N LEU A 100 -9.49 -4.43 14.15
CA LEU A 100 -9.07 -3.09 13.72
C LEU A 100 -9.05 -2.95 12.19
N GLY A 101 -8.55 -3.97 11.49
CA GLY A 101 -8.60 -4.04 10.03
C GLY A 101 -10.03 -4.10 9.51
N ALA A 102 -10.85 -4.98 10.11
CA ALA A 102 -12.25 -5.13 9.76
C ALA A 102 -13.07 -3.84 9.99
N LEU A 103 -12.83 -3.12 11.09
CA LEU A 103 -13.48 -1.84 11.40
C LEU A 103 -13.06 -0.73 10.44
N ALA A 104 -11.77 -0.64 10.08
CA ALA A 104 -11.29 0.36 9.12
C ALA A 104 -11.89 0.13 7.72
N ILE A 105 -11.93 -1.13 7.27
CA ILE A 105 -12.50 -1.51 5.97
C ILE A 105 -14.02 -1.27 5.96
N ARG A 106 -14.73 -1.71 7.01
CA ARG A 106 -16.20 -1.53 7.14
C ARG A 106 -16.58 -0.06 7.30
N GLY A 107 -15.85 0.71 8.09
CA GLY A 107 -16.07 2.15 8.26
C GLY A 107 -15.91 2.91 6.95
N HIS A 108 -14.91 2.57 6.14
CA HIS A 108 -14.75 3.16 4.81
C HIS A 108 -15.86 2.74 3.83
N LYS A 109 -16.28 1.46 3.85
CA LYS A 109 -17.42 0.97 3.04
C LYS A 109 -18.72 1.68 3.40
N LEU A 110 -18.96 1.93 4.69
CA LEU A 110 -20.15 2.60 5.21
C LEU A 110 -20.17 4.10 4.86
N MET A 111 -19.02 4.79 4.95
CA MET A 111 -18.95 6.23 4.67
C MET A 111 -18.90 6.58 3.18
N ARG A 112 -18.44 5.66 2.30
CA ARG A 112 -18.09 5.99 0.91
C ARG A 112 -18.48 4.96 -0.16
N GLY A 113 -19.05 3.81 0.20
CA GLY A 113 -19.47 2.75 -0.73
C GLY A 113 -18.41 1.68 -0.99
N ALA A 114 -18.83 0.49 -1.44
CA ALA A 114 -17.97 -0.69 -1.68
C ALA A 114 -16.93 -0.47 -2.78
N ASP A 115 -17.27 0.31 -3.81
CA ASP A 115 -16.42 0.61 -4.97
C ASP A 115 -15.38 1.72 -4.71
N ALA A 116 -15.42 2.33 -3.52
CA ALA A 116 -14.57 3.46 -3.19
C ALA A 116 -13.11 3.09 -2.91
N SER A 117 -12.75 1.81 -2.91
CA SER A 117 -11.39 1.36 -2.64
C SER A 117 -10.81 0.47 -3.75
N VAL A 118 -9.48 0.37 -3.74
CA VAL A 118 -8.69 -0.39 -4.70
C VAL A 118 -7.51 -1.04 -3.96
N GLY A 119 -7.23 -2.29 -4.30
CA GLY A 119 -6.04 -2.99 -3.88
C GLY A 119 -4.83 -2.56 -4.70
N ILE A 120 -3.66 -2.55 -4.08
CA ILE A 120 -2.38 -2.28 -4.72
C ILE A 120 -1.46 -3.46 -4.37
N ALA A 121 -0.93 -4.12 -5.40
CA ALA A 121 0.17 -5.06 -5.24
C ALA A 121 1.49 -4.33 -5.53
N ILE A 122 2.48 -4.54 -4.69
CA ILE A 122 3.81 -3.95 -4.82
C ILE A 122 4.81 -5.09 -4.90
N SER A 123 5.65 -5.08 -5.95
CA SER A 123 6.71 -6.06 -6.16
C SER A 123 8.06 -5.35 -6.14
N GLU A 124 9.03 -5.93 -5.45
CA GLU A 124 10.42 -5.45 -5.44
C GLU A 124 10.99 -5.48 -6.87
N ARG A 125 11.82 -4.50 -7.19
CA ARG A 125 12.61 -4.52 -8.43
C ARG A 125 13.99 -5.05 -8.09
N ALA A 126 14.43 -6.07 -8.83
CA ALA A 126 15.85 -6.32 -8.93
C ALA A 126 16.46 -5.19 -9.77
N ASP A 127 17.48 -4.54 -9.21
CA ASP A 127 18.31 -3.57 -9.94
C ASP A 127 19.16 -4.26 -11.01
#